data_AF-A0A9X5MPW7-F1
#
_entry.id   AF-A0A9X5MPW7-F1
#
_cell.length_a   1.000
_cell.length_b   1.000
_cell.length_c   1.000
_cell.angle_alpha   90.00
_cell.angle_beta   90.00
_cell.angle_gamma   90.00
#
_symmetry.space_group_name_H-M   'P 1'
#
loop_
_entity.id
_entity.type
_entity.pdbx_description
1 polymer ?
#
loop_
_entity_poly.entity_id
_entity_poly.type
_entity_poly.pdbx_seq_one_letter_code
_entity_poly.pdbx_strand_id
1 'polypeptide(L)'
;MDIDIVQNGIHLSEKILNAFPTRALTLSPLKGDGGLFRTLFLVIVMLGMTVFSAYQIPNVVYDYQISKNPVFINADVDGSCRSKLFILTNCSVDLRYEGNEVSRNFTFLDFGNKDILVEPVADGNDLTKMTVDVAIDNIWLRLISAFVFTALFAFCVFFFIYRQMISNKVKKALLSVGTKPLKLTAIPAKVVVSNKQFIATYKTNVAGKETSITYSGNKKTPPITLEMEGKTYVLAVYEPQQSIPYVLDVPLARIQATEEEKQRFHEALIEEGIL
;
A
#
# COMPACT_ATOMS: atom_id res chain seq x y z
N MET A 1 3.06 -40.52 -3.28
CA MET A 1 3.01 -39.50 -4.34
C MET A 1 3.66 -38.27 -3.76
N ASP A 2 4.96 -38.23 -3.97
CA ASP A 2 5.87 -37.17 -3.55
C ASP A 2 5.42 -35.86 -4.18
N ILE A 3 5.12 -34.88 -3.32
CA ILE A 3 4.82 -33.53 -3.77
C ILE A 3 6.17 -32.86 -3.97
N ASP A 4 6.49 -32.57 -5.23
CA ASP A 4 7.66 -31.85 -5.71
C ASP A 4 7.90 -30.53 -4.95
N ILE A 5 8.62 -30.62 -3.83
CA ILE A 5 9.31 -29.48 -3.20
C ILE A 5 10.81 -29.76 -3.21
N VAL A 6 11.32 -30.26 -4.34
CA VAL A 6 12.74 -30.27 -4.61
C VAL A 6 12.91 -29.91 -6.07
N GLN A 7 13.21 -28.63 -6.35
CA GLN A 7 14.20 -28.23 -7.37
C GLN A 7 14.26 -26.70 -7.51
N ASN A 8 14.95 -26.10 -6.54
CA ASN A 8 16.05 -25.14 -6.73
C ASN A 8 16.75 -24.91 -5.38
N GLY A 9 16.82 -25.97 -4.57
CA GLY A 9 17.41 -25.94 -3.25
C GLY A 9 18.92 -25.93 -3.40
N ILE A 10 19.53 -24.77 -3.14
CA ILE A 10 20.94 -24.68 -2.82
C ILE A 10 21.23 -25.70 -1.71
N HIS A 11 22.29 -26.47 -1.88
CA HIS A 11 22.79 -27.33 -0.82
C HIS A 11 23.49 -26.44 0.21
N LEU A 12 22.82 -26.16 1.33
CA LEU A 12 23.46 -25.58 2.51
C LEU A 12 24.60 -26.52 2.94
N SER A 13 25.72 -25.95 3.40
CA SER A 13 26.83 -26.78 3.88
C SER A 13 26.36 -27.61 5.08
N GLU A 14 26.89 -28.82 5.23
CA GLU A 14 26.58 -29.68 6.37
C GLU A 14 26.92 -29.00 7.69
N LYS A 15 27.92 -28.12 7.69
CA LYS A 15 28.31 -27.32 8.84
C LYS A 15 27.18 -26.40 9.31
N ILE A 16 26.56 -25.64 8.39
CA ILE A 16 25.43 -24.76 8.71
C ILE A 16 24.22 -25.57 9.16
N LEU A 17 23.95 -26.70 8.49
CA LEU A 17 22.83 -27.58 8.84
C LEU A 17 22.99 -28.19 10.24
N ASN A 18 24.19 -28.63 10.59
CA ASN A 18 24.51 -29.22 11.89
C ASN A 18 24.60 -28.17 13.01
N ALA A 19 24.94 -26.93 12.68
CA ALA A 19 24.96 -25.81 13.63
C ALA A 19 23.53 -25.31 13.97
N PHE A 20 22.54 -25.57 13.11
CA PHE A 20 21.17 -25.12 13.32
C PHE A 20 20.48 -25.89 14.48
N PRO A 21 19.65 -25.24 15.32
CA PRO A 21 19.00 -25.90 16.44
C PRO A 21 18.08 -27.05 16.00
N THR A 22 18.26 -28.22 16.61
CA THR A 22 17.50 -29.45 16.30
C THR A 22 16.31 -29.67 17.24
N ARG A 23 16.23 -28.92 18.35
CA ARG A 23 15.11 -28.98 19.29
C ARG A 23 13.82 -28.43 18.66
N ALA A 24 12.70 -28.68 19.33
CA ALA A 24 11.45 -28.04 18.95
C ALA A 24 11.53 -26.51 19.18
N LEU A 25 11.26 -25.73 18.14
CA LEU A 25 11.32 -24.27 18.14
C LEU A 25 9.92 -23.68 18.02
N THR A 26 9.70 -22.53 18.65
CA THR A 26 8.42 -21.81 18.59
C THR A 26 8.60 -20.55 17.74
N LEU A 27 7.84 -20.45 16.66
CA LEU A 27 7.84 -19.27 15.79
C LEU A 27 7.19 -18.08 16.50
N SER A 28 7.94 -16.97 16.62
CA SER A 28 7.42 -15.70 17.11
C SER A 28 7.06 -14.77 15.94
N PRO A 29 5.98 -13.99 16.03
CA PRO A 29 5.59 -13.06 14.99
C PRO A 29 6.65 -11.96 14.81
N LEU A 30 6.88 -11.54 13.56
CA LEU A 30 7.81 -10.45 13.25
C LEU A 30 7.46 -9.15 14.00
N LYS A 31 8.40 -8.59 14.75
CA LYS A 31 8.43 -7.14 15.05
C LYS A 31 8.80 -6.41 13.75
N GLY A 32 7.82 -5.89 13.01
CA GLY A 32 8.05 -5.18 11.74
C GLY A 32 7.13 -5.54 10.58
N ASP A 33 6.15 -6.43 10.79
CA ASP A 33 5.14 -6.82 9.79
C ASP A 33 4.21 -5.68 9.32
N GLY A 34 4.43 -4.46 9.79
CA GLY A 34 3.69 -3.27 9.38
C GLY A 34 2.21 -3.26 9.75
N GLY A 35 1.64 -4.36 10.26
CA GLY A 35 0.19 -4.58 10.41
C GLY A 35 -0.59 -3.39 10.94
N LEU A 36 -0.11 -2.75 12.03
CA LEU A 36 -0.78 -1.59 12.64
C LEU A 36 -0.72 -0.33 11.75
N PHE A 37 0.48 0.05 11.28
CA PHE A 37 0.66 1.20 10.38
C PHE A 37 -0.13 1.02 9.09
N ARG A 38 -0.19 -0.23 8.66
CA ARG A 38 -0.83 -0.68 7.45
C ARG A 38 -2.36 -0.60 7.52
N THR A 39 -2.95 -1.01 8.65
CA THR A 39 -4.38 -0.79 8.93
C THR A 39 -4.70 0.69 9.14
N LEU A 40 -3.83 1.43 9.83
CA LEU A 40 -4.02 2.87 10.06
C LEU A 40 -4.02 3.65 8.74
N PHE A 41 -3.10 3.33 7.83
CA PHE A 41 -3.06 3.91 6.49
C PHE A 41 -4.38 3.67 5.73
N LEU A 42 -4.92 2.44 5.77
CA LEU A 42 -6.19 2.13 5.12
C LEU A 42 -7.36 2.95 5.70
N VAL A 43 -7.40 3.14 7.03
CA VAL A 43 -8.43 3.98 7.68
C VAL A 43 -8.31 5.44 7.23
N ILE A 44 -7.10 5.98 7.17
CA ILE A 44 -6.86 7.37 6.71
C ILE A 44 -7.30 7.54 5.25
N VAL A 45 -6.95 6.59 4.38
CA VAL A 45 -7.37 6.62 2.96
C VAL A 45 -8.88 6.57 2.82
N MET A 46 -9.56 5.71 3.59
CA MET A 46 -11.02 5.63 3.62
C MET A 46 -11.67 6.94 4.04
N LEU A 47 -11.16 7.54 5.12
CA LEU A 47 -11.66 8.82 5.61
C LEU A 47 -11.46 9.92 4.57
N GLY A 48 -10.30 9.98 3.93
CA GLY A 48 -10.02 10.92 2.85
C GLY A 48 -10.98 10.78 1.67
N MET A 49 -11.30 9.55 1.27
CA MET A 49 -12.27 9.27 0.20
C MET A 49 -13.69 9.71 0.57
N THR A 50 -14.14 9.45 1.80
CA THR A 50 -15.46 9.89 2.28
C THR A 50 -15.57 11.41 2.26
N VAL A 51 -14.54 12.11 2.77
CA VAL A 51 -14.50 13.58 2.75
C VAL A 51 -14.49 14.12 1.31
N PHE A 52 -13.66 13.54 0.43
CA PHE A 52 -13.60 13.92 -0.98
C PHE A 52 -14.95 13.77 -1.67
N SER A 53 -15.62 12.64 -1.47
CA SER A 53 -16.91 12.33 -2.10
C SER A 53 -18.01 13.26 -1.57
N ALA A 54 -18.05 13.47 -0.25
CA ALA A 54 -18.99 14.37 0.41
C ALA A 54 -18.83 15.82 -0.03
N TYR A 55 -17.63 16.23 -0.44
CA TYR A 55 -17.36 17.57 -0.93
C TYR A 55 -17.62 17.74 -2.44
N GLN A 56 -17.20 16.77 -3.27
CA GLN A 56 -17.27 16.92 -4.72
C GLN A 56 -18.69 16.72 -5.27
N ILE A 57 -19.42 15.71 -4.78
CA ILE A 57 -20.73 15.34 -5.34
C ILE A 57 -21.75 16.47 -5.22
N PRO A 58 -21.96 17.10 -4.04
CA PRO A 58 -22.95 18.17 -3.90
C PRO A 58 -22.61 19.39 -4.76
N ASN A 59 -21.33 19.73 -4.87
CA ASN A 59 -20.91 20.88 -5.68
C ASN A 59 -21.21 20.67 -7.16
N VAL A 60 -20.95 19.48 -7.70
CA VAL A 60 -21.27 19.14 -9.08
C VAL A 60 -22.78 19.08 -9.31
N VAL A 61 -23.54 18.52 -8.38
CA VAL A 61 -25.02 18.48 -8.46
C VAL A 61 -25.61 19.88 -8.45
N TYR A 62 -25.07 20.78 -7.63
CA TYR A 62 -25.49 22.18 -7.58
C TYR A 62 -25.28 22.87 -8.94
N ASP A 63 -24.08 22.75 -9.53
CA ASP A 63 -23.78 23.36 -10.83
C ASP A 63 -24.64 22.73 -11.94
N TYR A 64 -24.92 21.43 -11.87
CA TYR A 64 -25.83 20.73 -12.79
C TYR A 64 -27.30 21.16 -12.67
N GLN A 65 -27.75 21.63 -11.50
CA GLN A 65 -29.10 22.20 -11.38
C GLN A 65 -29.19 23.54 -12.11
N ILE A 66 -28.20 24.41 -11.91
CA ILE A 66 -28.13 25.71 -12.59
C ILE A 66 -28.03 25.52 -14.11
N SER A 67 -27.26 24.53 -14.58
CA SER A 67 -27.10 24.27 -16.02
C SER A 67 -28.39 23.87 -16.75
N LYS A 68 -29.48 23.55 -16.03
CA LYS A 68 -30.78 23.22 -16.65
C LYS A 68 -31.55 24.45 -17.14
N ASN A 69 -31.35 25.61 -16.50
CA ASN A 69 -31.97 26.87 -16.88
C ASN A 69 -30.99 28.03 -16.62
N PRO A 70 -29.86 28.08 -17.34
CA PRO A 70 -28.80 29.03 -17.07
C PRO A 70 -29.19 30.44 -17.54
N VAL A 71 -29.04 31.43 -16.65
CA VAL A 71 -29.22 32.85 -16.96
C VAL A 71 -27.93 33.59 -16.61
N PHE A 72 -27.31 34.21 -17.61
CA PHE A 72 -26.14 35.07 -17.41
C PHE A 72 -26.55 36.37 -16.72
N ILE A 73 -25.85 36.71 -15.65
CA ILE A 73 -26.15 37.88 -14.82
C ILE A 73 -24.92 38.80 -14.76
N ASN A 74 -25.10 40.03 -14.32
CA ASN A 74 -23.98 40.95 -14.08
C ASN A 74 -23.65 40.99 -12.59
N ALA A 75 -23.06 39.91 -12.08
CA ALA A 75 -22.63 39.78 -10.68
C ALA A 75 -21.20 40.25 -10.48
N ASP A 76 -20.91 40.75 -9.29
CA ASP A 76 -19.54 40.97 -8.84
C ASP A 76 -18.89 39.62 -8.52
N VAL A 77 -17.70 39.38 -9.07
CA VAL A 77 -16.97 38.10 -8.97
C VAL A 77 -15.58 38.38 -8.40
N ASP A 78 -15.31 37.83 -7.22
CA ASP A 78 -13.97 37.79 -6.64
C ASP A 78 -13.54 36.32 -6.50
N GLY A 79 -12.27 36.01 -6.73
CA GLY A 79 -11.82 34.63 -6.65
C GLY A 79 -10.41 34.38 -7.12
N SER A 80 -9.94 33.15 -6.85
CA SER A 80 -8.63 32.69 -7.30
C SER A 80 -8.66 31.22 -7.69
N CYS A 81 -7.90 30.89 -8.74
CA CYS A 81 -7.68 29.53 -9.18
C CYS A 81 -6.22 29.12 -8.94
N ARG A 82 -6.03 27.91 -8.40
CA ARG A 82 -4.71 27.33 -8.13
C ARG A 82 -4.58 25.95 -8.74
N SER A 83 -3.66 25.84 -9.69
CA SER A 83 -3.29 24.58 -10.34
C SER A 83 -2.31 23.78 -9.47
N LYS A 84 -2.58 22.48 -9.32
CA LYS A 84 -1.71 21.50 -8.66
C LYS A 84 -1.37 20.40 -9.67
N LEU A 85 -0.13 19.91 -9.61
CA LEU A 85 0.37 18.82 -10.47
C LEU A 85 0.24 19.10 -11.99
N PHE A 86 0.07 20.36 -12.39
CA PHE A 86 -0.15 20.80 -13.79
C PHE A 86 -1.38 20.19 -14.49
N ILE A 87 -2.30 19.59 -13.73
CA ILE A 87 -3.49 18.93 -14.28
C ILE A 87 -4.78 19.22 -13.50
N LEU A 88 -4.69 19.69 -12.25
CA LEU A 88 -5.83 19.89 -11.36
C LEU A 88 -5.93 21.35 -10.95
N THR A 89 -6.94 22.05 -11.45
CA THR A 89 -7.19 23.46 -11.11
C THR A 89 -8.29 23.55 -10.07
N ASN A 90 -7.99 24.18 -8.93
CA ASN A 90 -8.96 24.43 -7.86
C ASN A 90 -9.31 25.91 -7.85
N CYS A 91 -10.57 26.25 -8.01
CA CYS A 91 -11.06 27.61 -7.97
C CYS A 91 -11.93 27.82 -6.73
N SER A 92 -11.72 28.97 -6.08
CA SER A 92 -12.61 29.53 -5.06
C SER A 92 -13.11 30.85 -5.60
N VAL A 93 -14.43 31.00 -5.72
CA VAL A 93 -15.08 32.20 -6.24
C VAL A 93 -16.21 32.62 -5.32
N ASP A 94 -16.32 33.91 -5.08
CA ASP A 94 -17.38 34.56 -4.31
C ASP A 94 -18.19 35.43 -5.29
N LEU A 95 -19.50 35.17 -5.35
CA LEU A 95 -20.44 35.78 -6.28
C LEU A 95 -21.41 36.67 -5.50
N ARG A 96 -21.55 37.94 -5.91
CA ARG A 96 -22.47 38.89 -5.28
C ARG A 96 -23.42 39.50 -6.32
N TYR A 97 -24.73 39.31 -6.10
CA TYR A 97 -25.77 39.82 -6.99
C TYR A 97 -27.04 40.17 -6.22
N GLU A 98 -27.54 41.40 -6.38
CA GLU A 98 -28.80 41.89 -5.79
C GLU A 98 -28.96 41.59 -4.29
N GLY A 99 -27.86 41.72 -3.52
CA GLY A 99 -27.84 41.46 -2.07
C GLY A 99 -27.66 39.99 -1.66
N ASN A 100 -27.60 39.07 -2.63
CA ASN A 100 -27.25 37.67 -2.40
C ASN A 100 -25.75 37.47 -2.56
N GLU A 101 -25.16 36.64 -1.68
CA GLU A 101 -23.76 36.26 -1.72
C GLU A 101 -23.63 34.73 -1.71
N VAL A 102 -22.88 34.18 -2.65
CA VAL A 102 -22.65 32.74 -2.77
C VAL A 102 -21.16 32.47 -2.95
N SER A 103 -20.58 31.72 -2.02
CA SER A 103 -19.22 31.21 -2.14
C SER A 103 -19.23 29.83 -2.77
N ARG A 104 -18.44 29.65 -3.84
CA ARG A 104 -18.34 28.41 -4.61
C ARG A 104 -16.90 27.96 -4.67
N ASN A 105 -16.72 26.66 -4.49
CA ASN A 105 -15.43 26.01 -4.66
C ASN A 105 -15.60 24.83 -5.60
N PHE A 106 -14.77 24.76 -6.63
CA PHE A 106 -14.80 23.66 -7.58
C PHE A 106 -13.40 23.33 -8.08
N THR A 107 -13.22 22.05 -8.41
CA THR A 107 -11.97 21.52 -8.94
C THR A 107 -12.28 20.88 -10.29
N PHE A 108 -11.45 21.12 -11.31
CA PHE A 108 -11.57 20.47 -12.61
C PHE A 108 -10.19 20.14 -13.18
N LEU A 109 -10.18 19.34 -14.26
CA LEU A 109 -8.96 19.00 -14.97
C LEU A 109 -8.69 20.06 -16.04
N ASP A 110 -7.50 20.66 -15.98
CA ASP A 110 -7.03 21.65 -16.95
C ASP A 110 -5.51 21.52 -17.14
N PHE A 111 -5.07 21.65 -18.38
CA PHE A 111 -3.67 21.56 -18.80
C PHE A 111 -3.04 22.93 -19.07
N GLY A 112 -3.74 24.03 -18.72
CA GLY A 112 -3.28 25.41 -18.87
C GLY A 112 -2.77 26.06 -17.58
N ASN A 113 -1.84 27.00 -17.73
CA ASN A 113 -1.41 27.95 -16.68
C ASN A 113 -1.86 29.39 -17.02
N LYS A 114 -3.01 29.55 -17.68
CA LYS A 114 -3.50 30.84 -18.15
C LYS A 114 -4.59 31.37 -17.23
N ASP A 115 -4.78 32.68 -17.25
CA ASP A 115 -5.93 33.31 -16.61
C ASP A 115 -7.23 32.73 -17.19
N ILE A 116 -8.15 32.40 -16.30
CA ILE A 116 -9.42 31.80 -16.63
C ILE A 116 -10.45 32.93 -16.62
N LEU A 117 -10.99 33.26 -17.79
CA LEU A 117 -12.14 34.15 -17.88
C LEU A 117 -13.38 33.41 -17.38
N VAL A 118 -14.17 34.08 -16.57
CA VAL A 118 -15.40 33.53 -15.98
C VAL A 118 -16.55 34.49 -16.19
N GLU A 119 -17.72 33.95 -16.49
CA GLU A 119 -18.99 34.68 -16.57
C GLU A 119 -19.94 34.15 -15.48
N PRO A 120 -20.51 35.02 -14.64
CA PRO A 120 -21.43 34.58 -13.59
C PRO A 120 -22.79 34.16 -14.17
N VAL A 121 -23.29 33.03 -13.69
CA VAL A 121 -24.53 32.38 -14.15
C VAL A 121 -25.41 32.03 -12.95
N ALA A 122 -26.69 32.37 -13.04
CA ALA A 122 -27.71 32.02 -12.05
C ALA A 122 -28.72 30.98 -12.58
N ASP A 123 -29.44 30.32 -11.68
CA ASP A 123 -30.63 29.53 -12.03
C ASP A 123 -31.79 30.47 -12.37
N GLY A 124 -32.33 30.38 -13.58
CA GLY A 124 -33.46 31.22 -14.00
C GLY A 124 -34.74 31.03 -13.19
N ASN A 125 -34.84 29.97 -12.39
CA ASN A 125 -35.96 29.76 -11.45
C ASN A 125 -35.67 30.31 -10.05
N ASP A 126 -34.40 30.55 -9.71
CA ASP A 126 -33.96 30.95 -8.37
C ASP A 126 -32.63 31.71 -8.46
N LEU A 127 -32.72 33.04 -8.57
CA LEU A 127 -31.55 33.93 -8.71
C LEU A 127 -30.64 33.94 -7.48
N THR A 128 -31.05 33.34 -6.36
CA THR A 128 -30.18 33.19 -5.18
C THR A 128 -29.13 32.09 -5.37
N LYS A 129 -29.29 31.23 -6.39
CA LYS A 129 -28.32 30.19 -6.76
C LYS A 129 -27.48 30.65 -7.93
N MET A 130 -26.18 30.73 -7.70
CA MET A 130 -25.22 31.27 -8.66
C MET A 130 -23.95 30.42 -8.72
N THR A 131 -23.37 30.36 -9.91
CA THR A 131 -22.09 29.72 -10.20
C THR A 131 -21.41 30.48 -11.35
N VAL A 132 -20.33 29.92 -11.90
CA VAL A 132 -19.66 30.47 -13.09
C VAL A 132 -19.78 29.49 -14.25
N ASP A 133 -19.81 30.02 -15.47
CA ASP A 133 -19.80 29.27 -16.74
C ASP A 133 -18.75 28.15 -16.78
N VAL A 134 -17.52 28.44 -16.35
CA VAL A 134 -16.42 27.46 -16.29
C VAL A 134 -16.76 26.26 -15.41
N ALA A 135 -17.52 26.47 -14.33
CA ALA A 135 -17.95 25.38 -13.44
C ALA A 135 -18.99 24.48 -14.13
N ILE A 136 -19.87 25.07 -14.94
CA ILE A 136 -20.92 24.39 -15.72
C ILE A 136 -20.32 23.61 -16.88
N ASP A 137 -19.46 24.24 -17.67
CA ASP A 137 -18.82 23.62 -18.84
C ASP A 137 -18.00 22.40 -18.46
N ASN A 138 -17.39 22.42 -17.27
CA ASN A 138 -16.56 21.34 -16.76
C ASN A 138 -17.34 20.30 -15.94
N ILE A 139 -18.67 20.35 -15.81
CA ILE A 139 -19.45 19.37 -15.03
C ILE A 139 -19.08 17.92 -15.40
N TRP A 140 -19.00 17.62 -16.70
CA TRP A 140 -18.68 16.27 -17.17
C TRP A 140 -17.24 15.86 -16.86
N LEU A 141 -16.26 16.75 -17.08
CA LEU A 141 -14.87 16.48 -16.72
C LEU A 141 -14.71 16.26 -15.21
N ARG A 142 -15.46 17.00 -14.39
CA ARG A 142 -15.49 16.88 -12.93
C ARG A 142 -16.10 15.56 -12.49
N LEU A 143 -17.22 15.13 -13.11
CA LEU A 143 -17.82 13.82 -12.85
C LEU A 143 -16.90 12.66 -13.24
N ILE A 144 -16.32 12.71 -14.44
CA ILE A 144 -15.43 11.66 -14.95
C ILE A 144 -14.18 11.56 -14.07
N SER A 145 -13.55 12.69 -13.76
CA SER A 145 -12.36 12.70 -12.90
C SER A 145 -12.67 12.19 -11.50
N ALA A 146 -13.77 12.64 -10.88
CA ALA A 146 -14.21 12.13 -9.58
C ALA A 146 -14.44 10.61 -9.61
N PHE A 147 -15.09 10.09 -10.67
CA PHE A 147 -15.30 8.66 -10.86
C PHE A 147 -13.97 7.90 -11.02
N VAL A 148 -13.07 8.36 -11.89
CA VAL A 148 -11.77 7.72 -12.14
C VAL A 148 -10.93 7.67 -10.85
N PHE A 149 -10.83 8.78 -10.12
CA PHE A 149 -10.11 8.78 -8.84
C PHE A 149 -10.77 7.83 -7.85
N THR A 150 -12.09 7.88 -7.71
CA THR A 150 -12.84 6.99 -6.81
C THR A 150 -12.62 5.51 -7.15
N ALA A 151 -12.69 5.14 -8.42
CA ALA A 151 -12.48 3.78 -8.89
C ALA A 151 -11.03 3.32 -8.65
N LEU A 152 -10.04 4.16 -8.93
CA LEU A 152 -8.63 3.87 -8.67
C LEU A 152 -8.37 3.66 -7.17
N PHE A 153 -8.92 4.52 -6.33
CA PHE A 153 -8.82 4.36 -4.87
C PHE A 153 -9.51 3.09 -4.38
N ALA A 154 -10.72 2.79 -4.86
CA ALA A 154 -11.43 1.56 -4.51
C ALA A 154 -10.63 0.31 -4.92
N PHE A 155 -10.03 0.32 -6.11
CA PHE A 155 -9.13 -0.73 -6.57
C PHE A 155 -7.91 -0.89 -5.66
N CYS A 156 -7.24 0.22 -5.30
CA CYS A 156 -6.11 0.20 -4.38
C CYS A 156 -6.49 -0.40 -3.02
N VAL A 157 -7.62 0.01 -2.45
CA VAL A 157 -8.16 -0.53 -1.18
C VAL A 157 -8.44 -2.03 -1.33
N PHE A 158 -9.13 -2.45 -2.39
CA PHE A 158 -9.45 -3.85 -2.61
C PHE A 158 -8.19 -4.71 -2.66
N PHE A 159 -7.21 -4.29 -3.48
CA PHE A 159 -5.91 -4.95 -3.56
C PHE A 159 -5.20 -4.99 -2.21
N PHE A 160 -5.32 -3.91 -1.43
CA PHE A 160 -4.76 -3.80 -0.09
C PHE A 160 -5.33 -4.84 0.88
N ILE A 161 -6.65 -4.92 0.95
CA ILE A 161 -7.40 -5.87 1.78
C ILE A 161 -7.07 -7.30 1.34
N TYR A 162 -7.08 -7.57 0.03
CA TYR A 162 -6.72 -8.86 -0.53
C TYR A 162 -5.34 -9.32 -0.08
N ARG A 163 -4.32 -8.45 -0.22
CA ARG A 163 -2.96 -8.72 0.26
C ARG A 163 -2.90 -8.91 1.78
N GLN A 164 -3.75 -8.22 2.55
CA GLN A 164 -3.81 -8.38 4.02
C GLN A 164 -4.34 -9.74 4.40
N MET A 165 -5.41 -10.18 3.73
CA MET A 165 -6.01 -11.48 3.97
C MET A 165 -5.00 -12.60 3.70
N ILE A 166 -4.26 -12.52 2.59
CA ILE A 166 -3.19 -13.48 2.27
C ILE A 166 -2.12 -13.48 3.37
N SER A 167 -1.60 -12.31 3.73
CA SER A 167 -0.57 -12.19 4.77
C SER A 167 -1.05 -12.74 6.11
N ASN A 168 -2.30 -12.49 6.48
CA ASN A 168 -2.90 -12.99 7.71
C ASN A 168 -3.10 -14.51 7.67
N LYS A 169 -3.51 -15.09 6.53
CA LYS A 169 -3.63 -16.54 6.36
C LYS A 169 -2.28 -17.22 6.54
N VAL A 170 -1.23 -16.68 5.90
CA VAL A 170 0.13 -17.20 6.01
C VAL A 170 0.66 -17.06 7.43
N LYS A 171 0.48 -15.91 8.06
CA LYS A 171 0.84 -15.70 9.46
C LYS A 171 0.13 -16.67 10.39
N LYS A 172 -1.18 -16.89 10.21
CA LYS A 172 -1.94 -17.87 11.02
C LYS A 172 -1.44 -19.29 10.80
N ALA A 173 -1.19 -19.70 9.56
CA ALA A 173 -0.65 -21.02 9.25
C ALA A 173 0.72 -21.22 9.91
N LEU A 174 1.65 -20.27 9.71
CA LEU A 174 2.97 -20.29 10.33
C LEU A 174 2.92 -20.35 11.85
N LEU A 175 2.10 -19.52 12.50
CA LEU A 175 1.99 -19.51 13.96
C LEU A 175 1.23 -20.73 14.51
N SER A 176 0.40 -21.39 13.71
CA SER A 176 -0.29 -22.63 14.09
C SER A 176 0.63 -23.85 14.19
N VAL A 177 1.84 -23.76 13.65
CA VAL A 177 2.86 -24.82 13.73
C VAL A 177 3.19 -25.16 15.19
N GLY A 178 3.10 -24.20 16.11
CA GLY A 178 3.42 -24.38 17.52
C GLY A 178 4.92 -24.64 17.73
N THR A 179 5.25 -25.46 18.73
CA THR A 179 6.64 -25.86 19.02
C THR A 179 6.96 -27.15 18.27
N LYS A 180 7.70 -27.06 17.15
CA LYS A 180 8.06 -28.22 16.31
C LYS A 180 9.53 -28.16 15.85
N PRO A 181 10.16 -29.29 15.51
CA PRO A 181 11.49 -29.29 14.92
C PRO A 181 11.42 -28.69 13.50
N LEU A 182 11.99 -27.50 13.35
CA LEU A 182 12.00 -26.78 12.07
C LEU A 182 13.22 -27.19 11.25
N LYS A 183 13.08 -27.21 9.92
CA LYS A 183 14.20 -27.48 9.01
C LYS A 183 14.69 -26.18 8.38
N LEU A 184 16.01 -26.02 8.31
CA LEU A 184 16.65 -24.90 7.63
C LEU A 184 16.64 -25.10 6.11
N THR A 185 16.44 -24.03 5.36
CA THR A 185 16.50 -24.00 3.89
C THR A 185 16.92 -22.62 3.38
N ALA A 186 17.37 -22.56 2.13
CA ALA A 186 17.65 -21.32 1.41
C ALA A 186 16.61 -21.16 0.29
N ILE A 187 15.93 -20.01 0.26
CA ILE A 187 14.90 -19.72 -0.76
C ILE A 187 15.32 -18.52 -1.61
N PRO A 188 15.12 -18.58 -2.95
CA PRO A 188 15.41 -17.46 -3.83
C PRO A 188 14.47 -16.30 -3.48
N ALA A 189 15.03 -15.10 -3.30
CA ALA A 189 14.26 -13.94 -2.90
C ALA A 189 14.80 -12.67 -3.55
N LYS A 190 13.87 -11.78 -3.93
CA LYS A 190 14.23 -10.41 -4.30
C LYS A 190 14.43 -9.60 -3.03
N VAL A 191 15.65 -9.18 -2.77
CA VAL A 191 16.00 -8.34 -1.61
C VAL A 191 16.09 -6.89 -2.04
N VAL A 192 15.43 -6.00 -1.30
CA VAL A 192 15.48 -4.55 -1.46
C VAL A 192 15.92 -3.96 -0.13
N VAL A 193 17.04 -3.26 -0.14
CA VAL A 193 17.59 -2.58 1.03
C VAL A 193 17.34 -1.08 0.89
N SER A 194 16.75 -0.49 1.91
CA SER A 194 16.59 0.95 2.08
C SER A 194 17.25 1.38 3.40
N ASN A 195 17.56 2.67 3.55
CA ASN A 195 18.29 3.23 4.70
C ASN A 195 17.77 2.81 6.08
N LYS A 196 16.50 2.39 6.19
CA LYS A 196 15.86 1.96 7.45
C LYS A 196 15.24 0.57 7.41
N GLN A 197 15.20 -0.11 6.26
CA GLN A 197 14.37 -1.30 6.07
C GLN A 197 14.99 -2.30 5.09
N PHE A 198 14.89 -3.57 5.44
CA PHE A 198 15.24 -4.70 4.59
C PHE A 198 13.95 -5.42 4.20
N ILE A 199 13.73 -5.57 2.89
CA ILE A 199 12.55 -6.22 2.34
C ILE A 199 13.04 -7.42 1.53
N ALA A 200 12.57 -8.62 1.84
CA ALA A 200 12.85 -9.80 1.02
C ALA A 200 11.54 -10.42 0.53
N THR A 201 11.35 -10.51 -0.77
CA THR A 201 10.15 -11.09 -1.39
C THR A 201 10.47 -12.43 -2.02
N TYR A 202 9.79 -13.47 -1.57
CA TYR A 202 9.93 -14.85 -2.04
C TYR A 202 8.58 -15.41 -2.47
N LYS A 203 8.59 -16.50 -3.25
CA LYS A 203 7.39 -17.22 -3.65
C LYS A 203 7.27 -18.51 -2.86
N THR A 204 6.05 -18.84 -2.44
CA THR A 204 5.74 -20.13 -1.81
C THR A 204 4.34 -20.57 -2.17
N ASN A 205 4.10 -21.88 -2.13
CA ASN A 205 2.76 -22.42 -2.24
C ASN A 205 2.03 -22.26 -0.90
N VAL A 206 0.84 -21.67 -0.93
CA VAL A 206 -0.04 -21.55 0.24
C VAL A 206 -1.40 -22.09 -0.17
N ALA A 207 -1.80 -23.23 0.42
CA ALA A 207 -3.07 -23.91 0.12
C ALA A 207 -3.28 -24.20 -1.39
N GLY A 208 -2.25 -24.68 -2.08
CA GLY A 208 -2.29 -25.05 -3.49
C GLY A 208 -2.05 -23.90 -4.48
N LYS A 209 -1.85 -22.66 -4.02
CA LYS A 209 -1.64 -21.49 -4.87
C LYS A 209 -0.26 -20.86 -4.66
N GLU A 210 0.48 -20.65 -5.75
CA GLU A 210 1.72 -19.87 -5.72
C GLU A 210 1.42 -18.43 -5.27
N THR A 211 2.09 -18.00 -4.20
CA THR A 211 1.85 -16.71 -3.57
C THR A 211 3.19 -16.06 -3.23
N SER A 212 3.35 -14.78 -3.57
CA SER A 212 4.49 -13.99 -3.13
C SER A 212 4.30 -13.51 -1.70
N ILE A 213 5.28 -13.81 -0.85
CA ILE A 213 5.36 -13.43 0.56
C ILE A 213 6.53 -12.47 0.74
N THR A 214 6.34 -11.49 1.61
CA THR A 214 7.33 -10.45 1.85
C THR A 214 7.74 -10.46 3.32
N TYR A 215 9.03 -10.65 3.54
CA TYR A 215 9.72 -10.32 4.78
C TYR A 215 9.96 -8.81 4.86
N SER A 216 9.75 -8.24 6.05
CA SER A 216 10.13 -6.86 6.37
C SER A 216 10.88 -6.84 7.70
N GLY A 217 12.13 -6.40 7.66
CA GLY A 217 13.00 -6.21 8.82
C GLY A 217 13.60 -4.81 8.84
N ASN A 218 14.22 -4.44 9.96
CA ASN A 218 14.98 -3.18 10.08
C ASN A 218 16.46 -3.49 10.31
N LYS A 219 17.30 -2.47 10.55
CA LYS A 219 18.73 -2.66 10.82
C LYS A 219 19.04 -3.56 12.03
N LYS A 220 18.13 -3.69 12.99
CA LYS A 220 18.29 -4.58 14.15
C LYS A 220 17.86 -6.01 13.85
N THR A 221 17.01 -6.22 12.84
CA THR A 221 16.51 -7.53 12.41
C THR A 221 16.65 -7.68 10.89
N PRO A 222 17.86 -7.56 10.31
CA PRO A 222 18.04 -7.81 8.89
C PRO A 222 17.84 -9.30 8.60
N PRO A 223 17.33 -9.66 7.41
CA PRO A 223 17.26 -11.06 7.01
C PRO A 223 18.68 -11.60 6.80
N ILE A 224 18.88 -12.90 7.03
CA ILE A 224 20.14 -13.55 6.66
C ILE A 224 20.08 -13.84 5.16
N THR A 225 20.96 -13.19 4.40
CA THR A 225 21.03 -13.28 2.93
C THR A 225 22.29 -14.03 2.50
N LEU A 226 22.19 -14.78 1.41
CA LEU A 226 23.33 -15.42 0.75
C LEU A 226 23.28 -15.12 -0.74
N GLU A 227 24.44 -14.83 -1.33
CA GLU A 227 24.58 -14.61 -2.77
C GLU A 227 25.25 -15.84 -3.39
N MET A 228 24.56 -16.46 -4.36
CA MET A 228 25.06 -17.64 -5.06
C MET A 228 24.68 -17.54 -6.53
N GLU A 229 25.65 -17.77 -7.43
CA GLU A 229 25.44 -17.75 -8.89
C GLU A 229 24.76 -16.45 -9.39
N GLY A 230 25.09 -15.31 -8.76
CA GLY A 230 24.52 -14.00 -9.12
C GLY A 230 23.05 -13.82 -8.71
N LYS A 231 22.49 -14.72 -7.90
CA LYS A 231 21.14 -14.63 -7.32
C LYS A 231 21.21 -14.48 -5.80
N THR A 232 20.30 -13.66 -5.26
CA THR A 232 20.14 -13.50 -3.82
C THR A 232 19.14 -14.52 -3.27
N TYR A 233 19.52 -15.17 -2.20
CA TYR A 233 18.70 -16.09 -1.44
C TYR A 233 18.61 -15.61 0.01
N VAL A 234 17.58 -16.04 0.71
CA VAL A 234 17.42 -15.79 2.14
C VAL A 234 17.32 -17.11 2.88
N LEU A 235 17.94 -17.17 4.06
CA LEU A 235 17.75 -18.31 4.95
C LEU A 235 16.36 -18.27 5.55
N ALA A 236 15.70 -19.42 5.51
CA ALA A 236 14.37 -19.61 6.05
C ALA A 236 14.27 -20.95 6.76
N VAL A 237 13.29 -21.06 7.64
CA VAL A 237 12.92 -22.30 8.30
C VAL A 237 11.53 -22.71 7.89
N TYR A 238 11.26 -24.00 7.77
CA TYR A 238 9.93 -24.50 7.45
C TYR A 238 9.61 -25.75 8.26
N GLU A 239 8.32 -26.01 8.41
CA GLU A 239 7.81 -27.26 8.92
C GLU A 239 7.46 -28.20 7.74
N PRO A 240 7.90 -29.47 7.73
CA PRO A 240 7.75 -30.33 6.56
C PRO A 240 6.32 -30.59 6.08
N GLN A 241 5.31 -30.50 6.95
CA GLN A 241 3.92 -30.80 6.57
C GLN A 241 3.26 -29.59 5.89
N GLN A 242 3.53 -28.38 6.38
CA GLN A 242 2.98 -27.14 5.82
C GLN A 242 3.83 -26.59 4.68
N SER A 243 5.14 -26.82 4.71
CA SER A 243 6.12 -26.34 3.72
C SER A 243 6.03 -24.84 3.41
N ILE A 244 5.63 -24.04 4.40
CA ILE A 244 5.63 -22.58 4.31
C ILE A 244 6.95 -22.09 4.91
N PRO A 245 7.87 -21.51 4.11
CA PRO A 245 9.13 -21.03 4.62
C PRO A 245 8.97 -19.71 5.38
N TYR A 246 9.72 -19.59 6.46
CA TYR A 246 9.75 -18.47 7.38
C TYR A 246 11.17 -17.91 7.46
N VAL A 247 11.38 -16.74 6.86
CA VAL A 247 12.72 -16.13 6.76
C VAL A 247 13.28 -15.80 8.14
N LEU A 248 14.54 -16.17 8.35
CA LEU A 248 15.32 -15.93 9.55
C LEU A 248 15.91 -14.51 9.54
N ASP A 249 15.90 -13.89 10.71
CA ASP A 249 16.61 -12.65 11.00
C ASP A 249 17.97 -12.94 11.64
N VAL A 250 18.94 -12.06 11.45
CA VAL A 250 20.30 -12.22 12.02
C VAL A 250 20.27 -12.48 13.54
N PRO A 251 19.46 -11.78 14.37
CA PRO A 251 19.38 -12.08 15.81
C PRO A 251 18.73 -13.42 16.17
N LEU A 252 18.16 -14.15 15.20
CA LEU A 252 17.34 -15.35 15.40
C LEU A 252 16.21 -15.17 16.42
N ALA A 253 15.71 -13.94 16.58
CA ALA A 253 14.66 -13.63 17.55
C ALA A 253 13.33 -14.33 17.19
N ARG A 254 13.17 -14.67 15.91
CA ARG A 254 12.01 -15.36 15.33
C ARG A 254 11.79 -16.79 15.78
N ILE A 255 12.86 -17.48 16.12
CA ILE A 255 12.83 -18.88 16.53
C ILE A 255 13.06 -19.06 18.03
N GLN A 256 13.23 -17.96 18.76
CA GLN A 256 13.54 -17.97 20.20
C GLN A 256 14.77 -18.85 20.50
N ALA A 257 15.81 -18.70 19.69
CA ALA A 257 17.09 -19.36 19.90
C ALA A 257 17.72 -18.90 21.23
N THR A 258 18.38 -19.82 21.94
CA THR A 258 19.19 -19.47 23.11
C THR A 258 20.46 -18.73 22.68
N GLU A 259 21.18 -18.11 23.61
CA GLU A 259 22.43 -17.41 23.27
C GLU A 259 23.50 -18.38 22.76
N GLU A 260 23.56 -19.60 23.30
CA GLU A 260 24.48 -20.65 22.86
C GLU A 260 24.16 -21.14 21.44
N GLU A 261 22.86 -21.30 21.14
CA GLU A 261 22.38 -21.67 19.80
C GLU A 261 22.69 -20.57 18.77
N LYS A 262 22.49 -19.31 19.15
CA LYS A 262 22.83 -18.16 18.31
C LYS A 262 24.31 -18.12 18.00
N GLN A 263 25.14 -18.21 19.04
CA GLN A 263 26.59 -18.14 18.89
C GLN A 263 27.09 -19.26 17.97
N ARG A 264 26.69 -20.52 18.23
CA ARG A 264 27.07 -21.65 17.39
C ARG A 264 26.66 -21.47 15.93
N PHE A 265 25.44 -21.00 15.69
CA PHE A 265 24.95 -20.80 14.33
C PHE A 265 25.65 -19.63 13.63
N HIS A 266 25.91 -18.53 14.34
CA HIS A 266 26.64 -17.38 13.79
C HIS A 266 28.09 -17.71 13.47
N GLU A 267 28.78 -18.47 14.33
CA GLU A 267 30.14 -18.96 14.06
C GLU A 267 30.17 -19.74 12.75
N ALA A 268 29.25 -20.69 12.56
CA ALA A 268 29.15 -21.46 11.32
C ALA A 268 28.86 -20.57 10.09
N LEU A 269 28.03 -19.54 10.23
CA LEU A 269 27.74 -18.60 9.13
C LEU A 269 28.95 -17.72 8.77
N ILE A 270 29.73 -17.27 9.76
CA ILE A 270 30.95 -16.46 9.56
C ILE A 270 32.02 -17.29 8.86
N GLU A 271 32.22 -18.54 9.30
CA GLU A 271 33.22 -19.44 8.71
C GLU A 271 32.91 -19.78 7.25
N GLU A 272 31.65 -19.72 6.85
CA GLU A 272 31.17 -19.94 5.48
C GLU A 272 31.04 -18.61 4.69
N GLY A 273 31.42 -17.47 5.28
CA GLY A 273 31.42 -16.16 4.63
C GLY A 273 30.02 -15.59 4.33
N ILE A 274 29.01 -16.01 5.06
CA ILE A 274 27.62 -15.51 4.92
C ILE A 274 27.38 -14.27 5.78
N LEU A 275 28.01 -14.20 6.96
CA LEU A 275 27.96 -13.07 7.90
C LEU A 275 29.31 -12.37 8.03
#